data_AF-A0A1Y1NEP8-F1
#
_entry.id   AF-A0A1Y1NEP8-F1
#
_cell.length_a   1.000
_cell.length_b   1.000
_cell.length_c   1.000
_cell.angle_alpha   90.00
_cell.angle_beta   90.00
_cell.angle_gamma   90.00
#
_symmetry.space_group_name_H-M   'P 1'
#
loop_
_entity.id
_entity.type
_entity.pdbx_description
1 polymer ?
#
loop_
_entity_poly.entity_id
_entity_poly.type
_entity_poly.pdbx_seq_one_letter_code
_entity_poly.pdbx_strand_id
1 'polypeptide(L)'
;MLIRKMSWGIRGQFWFALFTFLTWTTGVFGITSIITGRRAPCSNEGEPVRVDHIDKLRCFSCICMNGLVECRNENYCPPIEGCHMLVEKTEDGCCQKCKGCIYNGVHHESHTEWTETDDPCKVMRCEAGVVTVS
;
A
#
# COMPACT_ATOMS: atom_id res chain seq x y z
N MET A 1 25.08 -45.56 -45.04
CA MET A 1 25.58 -44.86 -46.25
C MET A 1 24.86 -43.53 -46.30
N LEU A 2 25.45 -42.33 -46.20
CA LEU A 2 26.83 -41.89 -46.27
C LEU A 2 26.96 -40.65 -45.37
N ILE A 3 27.85 -40.73 -44.40
CA ILE A 3 28.37 -39.59 -43.65
C ILE A 3 29.25 -38.78 -44.61
N ARG A 4 29.01 -37.48 -44.77
CA ARG A 4 30.03 -36.56 -45.29
C ARG A 4 30.39 -35.55 -44.21
N LYS A 5 31.45 -35.88 -43.46
CA LYS A 5 32.20 -34.94 -42.65
C LYS A 5 32.80 -33.89 -43.58
N MET A 6 32.34 -32.64 -43.51
CA MET A 6 33.05 -31.53 -44.10
C MET A 6 34.08 -31.05 -43.07
N SER A 7 35.30 -31.54 -43.23
CA SER A 7 36.49 -31.01 -42.56
C SER A 7 36.74 -29.60 -43.09
N TRP A 8 36.59 -28.57 -42.26
CA TRP A 8 37.15 -27.26 -42.57
C TRP A 8 38.21 -26.91 -41.54
N GLY A 9 39.40 -26.70 -42.08
CA GLY A 9 40.65 -26.62 -41.37
C GLY A 9 40.77 -25.37 -40.51
N ILE A 10 41.54 -25.58 -39.45
CA ILE A 10 42.11 -24.61 -38.53
C ILE A 10 42.79 -23.49 -39.32
N ARG A 11 42.12 -22.35 -39.50
CA ARG A 11 42.79 -21.12 -39.94
C ARG A 11 41.95 -19.90 -39.63
N GLY A 12 42.42 -19.09 -38.68
CA GLY A 12 41.85 -17.77 -38.41
C GLY A 12 41.28 -17.61 -37.00
N GLN A 13 42.09 -17.93 -35.99
CA GLN A 13 41.99 -17.33 -34.65
C GLN A 13 42.18 -15.80 -34.76
N PHE A 14 41.26 -15.07 -35.38
CA PHE A 14 41.33 -13.59 -35.46
C PHE A 14 39.95 -12.93 -35.54
N TRP A 15 38.87 -13.70 -35.43
CA TRP A 15 37.50 -13.16 -35.52
C TRP A 15 36.60 -13.52 -34.32
N PHE A 16 37.18 -14.02 -33.22
CA PHE A 16 36.45 -14.22 -31.97
C PHE A 16 36.68 -13.10 -30.94
N ALA A 17 37.66 -12.21 -31.15
CA ALA A 17 37.96 -11.10 -30.25
C ALA A 17 37.20 -9.80 -30.56
N LEU A 18 36.57 -9.69 -31.73
CA LEU A 18 35.80 -8.51 -32.14
C LEU A 18 34.30 -8.62 -31.82
N PHE A 19 33.76 -9.84 -31.69
CA PHE A 19 32.34 -10.05 -31.35
C PHE A 19 32.05 -10.01 -29.84
N THR A 20 33.05 -10.24 -28.99
CA THR A 20 32.90 -10.13 -27.52
C THR A 20 33.15 -8.72 -26.99
N PHE A 21 33.70 -7.81 -27.80
CA PHE A 21 33.89 -6.41 -27.41
C PHE A 21 32.66 -5.52 -27.67
N LEU A 22 31.72 -5.95 -28.53
CA LEU A 22 30.56 -5.13 -28.93
C LEU A 22 29.31 -5.30 -28.07
N THR A 23 29.22 -6.34 -27.23
CA THR A 23 28.05 -6.55 -26.36
C THR A 23 28.36 -6.41 -24.87
N TRP A 24 29.56 -5.95 -24.51
CA TRP A 24 29.92 -5.62 -23.11
C TRP A 24 29.69 -4.13 -22.78
N THR A 25 29.23 -3.33 -23.74
CA THR A 25 28.97 -1.88 -23.57
C THR A 25 27.50 -1.50 -23.71
N THR A 26 26.58 -2.46 -23.86
CA THR A 26 25.15 -2.16 -23.68
C THR A 26 24.88 -1.97 -22.20
N GLY A 27 25.34 -0.84 -21.66
CA GLY A 27 24.88 -0.32 -20.39
C GLY A 27 23.36 -0.31 -20.43
N VAL A 28 22.75 -0.93 -19.42
CA VAL A 28 21.31 -0.88 -19.23
C VAL A 28 20.95 0.58 -18.99
N PHE A 29 20.44 1.27 -20.02
CA PHE A 29 19.83 2.58 -19.86
C PHE A 29 18.51 2.37 -19.12
N GLY A 30 18.56 2.42 -17.79
CA GLY A 30 17.37 2.50 -16.96
C GLY A 30 16.61 3.78 -17.30
N ILE A 31 15.38 3.66 -17.77
CA ILE A 31 14.49 4.80 -18.00
C ILE A 31 14.12 5.37 -16.62
N THR A 32 14.66 6.52 -16.26
CA THR A 32 14.24 7.24 -15.06
C THR A 32 12.97 8.04 -15.39
N SER A 33 11.81 7.45 -15.08
CA SER A 33 10.53 8.16 -15.19
C SER A 33 10.45 9.25 -14.12
N ILE A 34 10.60 10.52 -14.49
CA ILE A 34 10.37 11.64 -13.56
C ILE A 34 8.86 11.90 -13.52
N ILE A 35 8.24 11.63 -12.38
CA ILE A 35 6.83 11.97 -12.14
C ILE A 35 6.70 13.50 -12.16
N THR A 36 6.03 14.04 -13.18
CA THR A 36 5.76 15.49 -13.33
C THR A 36 4.29 15.74 -13.00
N GLY A 37 3.98 16.71 -12.13
CA GLY A 37 2.62 17.07 -11.74
C GLY A 37 2.42 18.58 -11.59
N ARG A 38 1.17 19.03 -11.72
CA ARG A 38 0.74 20.42 -11.48
C ARG A 38 -0.45 20.44 -10.52
N ARG A 39 -0.63 21.53 -9.76
CA ARG A 39 -1.80 21.72 -8.91
C ARG A 39 -3.08 21.85 -9.75
N ALA A 40 -4.18 21.28 -9.27
CA ALA A 40 -5.47 21.37 -9.93
C ALA A 40 -6.06 22.79 -9.77
N PRO A 41 -6.54 23.43 -10.85
CA PRO A 41 -7.22 24.71 -10.77
C PRO A 41 -8.68 24.58 -10.33
N CYS A 42 -9.24 25.63 -9.74
CA CYS A 42 -10.65 25.75 -9.38
C CYS A 42 -11.13 27.20 -9.56
N SER A 43 -12.45 27.41 -9.65
CA SER A 43 -13.04 28.73 -9.98
C SER A 43 -13.80 29.40 -8.84
N ASN A 44 -14.44 28.61 -7.97
CA ASN A 44 -15.30 29.14 -6.92
C ASN A 44 -14.54 29.08 -5.59
N GLU A 45 -14.03 30.23 -5.13
CA GLU A 45 -13.31 30.32 -3.86
C GLU A 45 -14.16 29.83 -2.67
N GLY A 46 -13.58 28.98 -1.84
CA GLY A 46 -14.24 28.38 -0.68
C GLY A 46 -15.19 27.22 -0.98
N GLU A 47 -15.39 26.83 -2.25
CA GLU A 47 -16.22 25.66 -2.58
C GLU A 47 -15.48 24.34 -2.24
N PRO A 48 -16.16 23.35 -1.64
CA PRO A 48 -15.61 22.02 -1.49
C PRO A 48 -15.41 21.37 -2.87
N VAL A 49 -14.16 20.98 -3.16
CA VAL A 49 -13.80 20.37 -4.44
C VAL A 49 -13.72 18.86 -4.29
N ARG A 50 -14.42 18.15 -5.15
CA ARG A 50 -14.38 16.70 -5.25
C ARG A 50 -13.31 16.27 -6.24
N VAL A 51 -12.24 15.63 -5.75
CA VAL A 51 -11.13 15.12 -6.57
C VAL A 51 -11.27 13.61 -6.74
N ASP A 52 -11.28 13.17 -8.00
CA ASP A 52 -11.39 11.76 -8.36
C ASP A 52 -10.39 10.89 -7.58
N HIS A 53 -10.89 9.77 -7.03
CA HIS A 53 -10.16 8.80 -6.21
C HIS A 53 -9.68 9.29 -4.82
N ILE A 54 -9.60 10.60 -4.57
CA ILE A 54 -9.25 11.15 -3.24
C ILE A 54 -10.48 11.22 -2.34
N ASP A 55 -11.64 11.63 -2.88
CA ASP A 55 -12.88 11.75 -2.11
C ASP A 55 -13.42 10.40 -1.59
N LYS A 56 -13.04 9.31 -2.25
CA LYS A 56 -13.57 7.96 -1.96
C LYS A 56 -13.12 7.44 -0.59
N LEU A 57 -12.00 7.95 -0.08
CA LEU A 57 -11.44 7.55 1.20
C LEU A 57 -11.88 8.46 2.35
N ARG A 58 -12.64 9.55 2.08
CA ARG A 58 -13.08 10.60 3.03
C ARG A 58 -12.02 11.10 4.04
N CYS A 59 -10.73 10.78 3.85
CA CYS A 59 -9.64 11.25 4.70
C CYS A 59 -9.30 12.70 4.45
N PHE A 60 -9.45 13.10 3.20
CA PHE A 60 -9.05 14.40 2.73
C PHE A 60 -10.28 15.17 2.33
N SER A 61 -10.29 16.41 2.75
CA SER A 61 -11.27 17.41 2.37
C SER A 61 -10.55 18.49 1.60
N CYS A 62 -11.04 18.79 0.41
CA CYS A 62 -10.41 19.74 -0.48
C CYS A 62 -11.29 20.97 -0.66
N ILE A 63 -10.67 22.14 -0.64
CA ILE A 63 -11.34 23.42 -0.81
C ILE A 63 -10.61 24.24 -1.87
N CYS A 64 -11.34 25.07 -2.60
CA CYS A 64 -10.72 26.02 -3.51
C CYS A 64 -10.12 27.20 -2.73
N MET A 65 -8.80 27.41 -2.87
CA MET A 65 -8.08 28.53 -2.28
C MET A 65 -7.14 29.16 -3.32
N ASN A 66 -7.33 30.45 -3.60
CA ASN A 66 -6.52 31.23 -4.54
C ASN A 66 -6.47 30.60 -5.95
N GLY A 67 -7.60 30.10 -6.44
CA GLY A 67 -7.77 29.48 -7.75
C GLY A 67 -7.16 28.08 -7.87
N LEU A 68 -6.73 27.49 -6.75
CA LEU A 68 -6.10 26.17 -6.69
C LEU A 68 -6.79 25.29 -5.66
N VAL A 69 -6.85 23.99 -5.96
CA VAL A 69 -7.40 22.99 -5.04
C VAL A 69 -6.39 22.73 -3.91
N GLU A 70 -6.80 22.98 -2.68
CA GLU A 70 -6.02 22.72 -1.47
C GLU A 70 -6.72 21.66 -0.62
N CYS A 71 -6.05 20.53 -0.38
CA CYS A 71 -6.59 19.40 0.38
C CYS A 71 -5.95 19.33 1.76
N ARG A 72 -6.77 19.11 2.79
CA ARG A 72 -6.33 18.90 4.17
C ARG A 72 -6.81 17.54 4.66
N ASN A 73 -6.00 16.89 5.48
CA ASN A 73 -6.44 15.71 6.20
C ASN A 73 -7.35 16.19 7.35
N GLU A 74 -8.63 15.88 7.27
CA GLU A 74 -9.62 16.34 8.23
C GLU A 74 -9.86 15.30 9.34
N ASN A 75 -9.36 14.07 9.16
CA ASN A 75 -9.56 12.98 10.11
C ASN A 75 -8.30 12.73 10.94
N TYR A 76 -8.42 12.92 12.25
CA TYR A 76 -7.48 12.37 13.22
C TYR A 76 -7.74 10.88 13.36
N CYS A 77 -6.90 10.03 12.77
CA CYS A 77 -6.96 8.60 13.04
C CYS A 77 -6.42 8.30 14.45
N PRO A 78 -7.11 7.47 15.24
CA PRO A 78 -6.63 7.10 16.56
C PRO A 78 -5.29 6.32 16.45
N PRO A 79 -4.40 6.43 17.45
CA PRO A 79 -3.16 5.65 17.48
C PRO A 79 -3.46 4.14 17.43
N ILE A 80 -2.70 3.40 16.62
CA ILE A 80 -2.83 1.94 16.44
C ILE A 80 -1.69 1.16 17.14
N GLU A 81 -1.08 1.73 18.17
CA GLU A 81 0.02 1.09 18.89
C GLU A 81 -0.44 -0.22 19.56
N GLY A 82 0.42 -1.24 19.52
CA GLY A 82 0.10 -2.56 20.08
C GLY A 82 -0.90 -3.38 19.27
N CYS A 83 -1.31 -2.94 18.07
CA CYS A 83 -2.20 -3.71 17.22
C CYS A 83 -1.44 -4.71 16.32
N HIS A 84 -1.75 -5.99 16.45
CA HIS A 84 -1.16 -7.05 15.62
C HIS A 84 -2.00 -7.42 14.39
N MET A 85 -3.25 -6.95 14.30
CA MET A 85 -4.14 -7.22 13.16
C MET A 85 -5.01 -6.00 12.85
N LEU A 86 -4.73 -5.35 11.72
CA LEU A 86 -5.49 -4.22 11.21
C LEU A 86 -6.64 -4.69 10.33
N VAL A 87 -7.74 -3.95 10.35
CA VAL A 87 -8.88 -4.17 9.46
C VAL A 87 -9.27 -2.85 8.79
N GLU A 88 -9.38 -2.88 7.46
CA GLU A 88 -10.02 -1.82 6.67
C GLU A 88 -11.54 -1.93 6.88
N LYS A 89 -12.07 -1.19 7.86
CA LYS A 89 -13.44 -1.39 8.32
C LYS A 89 -14.20 -0.13 8.73
N THR A 90 -13.83 1.03 8.21
CA THR A 90 -14.77 2.16 8.23
C THR A 90 -15.47 2.21 6.88
N GLU A 91 -16.78 2.48 6.88
CA GLU A 91 -17.56 2.74 5.66
C GLU A 91 -16.99 3.90 4.83
N ASP A 92 -16.13 4.69 5.48
CA ASP A 92 -15.44 5.84 4.94
C ASP A 92 -14.05 5.50 4.39
N GLY A 93 -13.49 4.33 4.71
CA GLY A 93 -12.18 3.86 4.22
C GLY A 93 -10.96 4.62 4.72
N CYS A 94 -11.14 5.66 5.57
CA CYS A 94 -10.04 6.54 5.91
C CYS A 94 -9.04 5.95 6.93
N CYS A 95 -9.55 5.48 8.06
CA CYS A 95 -8.73 5.05 9.17
C CYS A 95 -8.81 3.53 9.31
N GLN A 96 -7.64 2.91 9.40
CA GLN A 96 -7.55 1.51 9.80
C GLN A 96 -7.89 1.41 11.30
N LYS A 97 -8.60 0.35 11.66
CA LYS A 97 -8.90 0.04 13.06
C LYS A 97 -8.28 -1.30 13.43
N CYS A 98 -7.92 -1.45 14.69
CA CYS A 98 -7.50 -2.76 15.18
C CYS A 98 -8.68 -3.72 15.19
N LYS A 99 -8.43 -4.99 14.83
CA LYS A 99 -9.48 -6.00 14.78
C LYS A 99 -10.09 -6.20 16.15
N GLY A 100 -11.39 -5.93 16.28
CA GLY A 100 -12.18 -6.28 17.46
C GLY A 100 -12.54 -7.76 17.52
N CYS A 101 -13.06 -8.18 18.66
CA CYS A 101 -13.51 -9.53 18.93
C CYS A 101 -15.04 -9.62 18.87
N ILE A 102 -15.58 -10.80 18.57
CA ILE A 102 -17.00 -11.11 18.75
C ILE A 102 -17.09 -12.20 19.82
N TYR A 103 -17.72 -11.88 20.96
CA TYR A 103 -17.95 -12.80 22.06
C TYR A 103 -19.43 -12.83 22.39
N ASN A 104 -20.06 -14.01 22.42
CA ASN A 104 -21.50 -14.17 22.64
C ASN A 104 -22.39 -13.27 21.76
N GLY A 105 -21.97 -13.01 20.52
CA GLY A 105 -22.69 -12.14 19.58
C GLY A 105 -22.48 -10.64 19.79
N VAL A 106 -21.70 -10.22 20.80
CA VAL A 106 -21.38 -8.82 21.09
C VAL A 106 -19.99 -8.48 20.54
N HIS A 107 -19.85 -7.30 19.93
CA HIS A 107 -18.58 -6.79 19.46
C HIS A 107 -17.82 -6.07 20.57
N HIS A 108 -16.55 -6.43 20.76
CA HIS A 108 -15.62 -5.79 21.69
C HIS A 108 -14.45 -5.17 20.92
N GLU A 109 -14.10 -3.93 21.22
CA GLU A 109 -12.94 -3.27 20.60
C GLU A 109 -11.64 -3.94 21.06
N SER A 110 -10.58 -3.86 20.23
CA SER A 110 -9.26 -4.35 20.66
C SER A 110 -8.79 -3.60 21.90
N HIS A 111 -8.05 -4.30 22.77
CA HIS A 111 -7.50 -3.83 24.03
C HIS A 111 -8.55 -3.48 25.10
N THR A 112 -9.79 -3.91 24.93
CA THR A 112 -10.85 -3.78 25.94
C THR A 112 -10.96 -5.02 26.82
N GLU A 113 -11.37 -4.80 28.07
CA GLU A 113 -11.62 -5.83 29.08
C GLU A 113 -13.08 -5.80 29.52
N TRP A 114 -13.64 -6.96 29.82
CA TRP A 114 -14.97 -7.10 30.39
C TRP A 114 -15.08 -8.34 31.27
N THR A 115 -15.97 -8.30 32.24
CA THR A 115 -16.25 -9.46 33.12
C THR A 115 -17.36 -10.30 32.52
N GLU A 116 -17.24 -11.63 32.62
CA GLU A 116 -18.29 -12.56 32.22
C GLU A 116 -19.50 -12.46 33.17
N THR A 117 -20.71 -12.51 32.61
CA THR A 117 -21.95 -12.37 33.40
C THR A 117 -22.20 -13.59 34.29
N ASP A 118 -21.81 -14.77 33.80
CA ASP A 118 -22.02 -16.05 34.50
C ASP A 118 -20.91 -16.36 35.52
N ASP A 119 -19.71 -15.78 35.33
CA ASP A 119 -18.57 -15.95 36.24
C ASP A 119 -17.86 -14.60 36.47
N PRO A 120 -18.15 -13.89 37.57
CA PRO A 120 -17.57 -12.57 37.85
C PRO A 120 -16.07 -12.62 38.15
N CYS A 121 -15.49 -13.81 38.37
CA CYS A 121 -14.06 -13.98 38.59
C CYS A 121 -13.28 -14.02 37.27
N LYS A 122 -13.97 -14.20 36.14
CA LYS A 122 -13.36 -14.34 34.83
C LYS A 122 -13.39 -13.02 34.09
N VAL A 123 -12.22 -12.40 33.99
CA VAL A 123 -12.02 -11.17 33.21
C VAL A 123 -11.54 -11.58 31.81
N MET A 124 -12.31 -11.18 30.82
CA MET A 124 -12.05 -11.41 29.42
C MET A 124 -11.38 -10.18 28.83
N ARG A 125 -10.45 -10.37 27.89
CA ARG A 125 -9.75 -9.30 27.20
C ARG A 125 -9.73 -9.57 25.70
N CYS A 126 -9.91 -8.53 24.89
CA CYS A 126 -9.76 -8.65 23.43
C CYS A 126 -8.38 -8.15 22.99
N GLU A 127 -7.63 -8.97 22.28
CA GLU A 127 -6.33 -8.63 21.71
C GLU A 127 -6.33 -8.90 20.19
N ALA A 128 -6.49 -7.84 19.39
CA ALA A 128 -6.44 -7.89 17.92
C ALA A 128 -7.27 -9.02 17.27
N GLY A 129 -8.47 -9.26 17.80
CA GLY A 129 -9.43 -10.26 17.30
C GLY A 129 -9.35 -11.62 17.99
N VAL A 130 -8.50 -11.76 19.00
CA VAL A 130 -8.42 -12.94 19.87
C VAL A 130 -8.96 -12.58 21.25
N VAL A 131 -9.91 -13.36 21.75
CA VAL A 131 -10.39 -13.23 23.13
C VAL A 131 -9.49 -14.05 24.04
N THR A 132 -8.90 -13.40 25.05
CA THR A 132 -8.09 -14.02 26.10
C THR A 132 -8.78 -13.88 27.45
N VAL A 133 -8.33 -14.66 28.43
CA VAL A 133 -8.69 -14.48 29.84
C VAL A 133 -7.48 -13.83 30.51
N SER A 134 -7.70 -12.75 31.25
CA SER A 134 -6.67 -12.03 32.01
C SER A 134 -6.58 -12.53 33.44
#